data_AF-A0A417Z5T4-F1
#
_entry.id   AF-A0A417Z5T4-F1
#
_cell.length_a   1.000
_cell.length_b   1.000
_cell.length_c   1.000
_cell.angle_alpha   90.00
_cell.angle_beta   90.00
_cell.angle_gamma   90.00
#
_symmetry.space_group_name_H-M   'P 1'
#
loop_
_entity.id
_entity.type
_entity.pdbx_description
1 polymer ?
#
loop_
_entity_poly.entity_id
_entity_poly.type
_entity_poly.pdbx_seq_one_letter_code
_entity_poly.pdbx_strand_id
1 'polypeptide(L)'
;MFTRGGRKAALGHRIRARSVDQNIPDSARGRSTANIRSEPDIPRSSEALVHIVFVCTGNICRSTFAERYAALVDAEAGGSLHFSSVGVGAVIGAPMEELMAERLVARGGSPEGFIARQLNYDAIADADLLLPLESTHRRILIEEYPQLHSKAFVLRSAARLASEAPDDVDRVEWILQHRPSRTRGDSIADPYRRGPAAADEAAAQITEAIDTIFG
;
A
#
# COMPACT_ATOMS: atom_id res chain seq x y z
N MET A 1 2.31 68.91 -5.74
CA MET A 1 2.85 67.64 -6.29
C MET A 1 1.96 66.53 -5.74
N PHE A 2 1.13 65.77 -6.45
CA PHE A 2 0.92 65.48 -7.86
C PHE A 2 -0.58 65.47 -8.20
N THR A 3 -0.87 65.61 -9.48
CA THR A 3 -2.15 65.96 -10.11
C THR A 3 -3.03 64.77 -10.51
N ARG A 4 -4.36 65.00 -10.43
CA ARG A 4 -5.47 64.67 -11.38
C ARG A 4 -5.30 63.43 -12.29
N GLY A 5 -6.27 62.53 -12.28
CA GLY A 5 -7.40 62.55 -13.24
C GLY A 5 -7.21 61.42 -14.27
N GLY A 6 -8.19 60.80 -14.90
CA GLY A 6 -9.63 60.97 -14.98
C GLY A 6 -10.20 59.80 -15.80
N ARG A 7 -11.53 59.65 -15.77
CA ARG A 7 -12.31 58.69 -16.56
C ARG A 7 -12.17 58.95 -18.08
N LYS A 8 -12.34 57.93 -18.92
CA LYS A 8 -13.05 58.05 -20.21
C LYS A 8 -13.46 56.68 -20.78
N ALA A 9 -14.53 56.74 -21.58
CA ALA A 9 -15.36 55.66 -22.09
C ALA A 9 -15.20 55.46 -23.62
N ALA A 10 -16.05 54.57 -24.16
CA ALA A 10 -16.46 54.36 -25.57
C ALA A 10 -15.52 53.51 -26.44
N LEU A 11 -15.93 52.35 -26.96
CA LEU A 11 -16.99 51.98 -27.94
C LEU A 11 -16.50 52.06 -29.39
N GLY A 12 -16.52 50.89 -30.05
CA GLY A 12 -16.86 50.73 -31.46
C GLY A 12 -15.77 50.13 -32.35
N HIS A 13 -15.99 48.94 -32.90
CA HIS A 13 -16.40 48.81 -34.31
C HIS A 13 -16.75 47.36 -34.68
N ARG A 14 -17.82 47.24 -35.47
CA ARG A 14 -18.35 46.03 -36.09
C ARG A 14 -17.53 45.66 -37.32
N ILE A 15 -17.33 44.36 -37.58
CA ILE A 15 -17.20 43.83 -38.96
C ILE A 15 -18.05 42.55 -39.07
N ARG A 16 -18.89 42.50 -40.10
CA ARG A 16 -19.72 41.36 -40.55
C ARG A 16 -18.98 40.56 -41.63
N ALA A 17 -19.15 39.25 -41.64
CA ALA A 17 -19.18 38.41 -42.86
C ALA A 17 -20.12 37.21 -42.58
N ARG A 18 -21.33 37.18 -43.17
CA ARG A 18 -21.75 36.36 -44.34
C ARG A 18 -21.55 34.85 -44.11
N SER A 19 -22.57 34.13 -43.66
CA SER A 19 -23.56 33.38 -44.46
C SER A 19 -22.96 32.24 -45.31
N VAL A 20 -23.10 30.99 -44.85
CA VAL A 20 -23.47 29.86 -45.72
C VAL A 20 -24.40 28.95 -44.91
N ASP A 21 -25.62 28.87 -45.40
CA ASP A 21 -26.63 27.87 -45.09
C ASP A 21 -26.32 26.62 -45.92
N GLN A 22 -26.32 25.42 -45.32
CA GLN A 22 -26.74 24.18 -45.99
C GLN A 22 -26.73 22.95 -45.05
N ASN A 23 -27.94 22.44 -44.85
CA ASN A 23 -28.34 21.11 -44.40
C ASN A 23 -27.35 19.95 -44.64
N ILE A 24 -27.14 19.13 -43.61
CA ILE A 24 -26.72 17.71 -43.76
C ILE A 24 -27.67 16.85 -42.90
N PRO A 25 -28.25 15.77 -43.44
CA PRO A 25 -29.40 15.08 -42.87
C PRO A 25 -29.07 14.14 -41.71
N ASP A 26 -30.09 13.91 -40.90
CA ASP A 26 -30.17 12.91 -39.85
C ASP A 26 -30.49 11.54 -40.48
N SER A 27 -29.58 10.56 -40.41
CA SER A 27 -29.95 9.13 -40.29
C SER A 27 -28.75 8.18 -40.18
N ALA A 28 -29.00 7.15 -39.36
CA ALA A 28 -28.45 5.79 -39.42
C ALA A 28 -27.20 5.45 -38.57
N ARG A 29 -27.50 5.00 -37.34
CA ARG A 29 -27.06 3.73 -36.73
C ARG A 29 -25.66 3.21 -37.15
N GLY A 30 -24.71 3.34 -36.22
CA GLY A 30 -23.52 2.50 -36.14
C GLY A 30 -23.11 2.32 -34.68
N ARG A 31 -23.46 1.18 -34.08
CA ARG A 31 -22.84 0.71 -32.83
C ARG A 31 -21.37 0.46 -33.15
N SER A 32 -20.49 1.35 -32.71
CA SER A 32 -19.04 1.13 -32.73
C SER A 32 -18.61 0.81 -31.30
N THR A 33 -18.38 -0.47 -31.08
CA THR A 33 -17.66 -1.03 -29.94
C THR A 33 -16.27 -0.41 -29.91
N ALA A 34 -16.06 0.58 -29.04
CA ALA A 34 -14.74 1.12 -28.81
C ALA A 34 -13.87 0.02 -28.19
N ASN A 35 -12.90 -0.44 -28.99
CA ASN A 35 -11.81 -1.34 -28.66
C ASN A 35 -11.17 -0.95 -27.32
N ILE A 36 -11.50 -1.70 -26.27
CA ILE A 36 -10.63 -1.82 -25.11
C ILE A 36 -9.42 -2.60 -25.61
N ARG A 37 -8.29 -1.93 -25.80
CA ARG A 37 -7.01 -2.62 -25.92
C ARG A 37 -6.77 -3.29 -24.58
N SER A 38 -7.11 -4.56 -24.48
CA SER A 38 -6.64 -5.44 -23.41
C SER A 38 -5.11 -5.41 -23.46
N GLU A 39 -4.50 -4.80 -22.45
CA GLU A 39 -3.08 -5.00 -22.19
C GLU A 39 -2.84 -6.51 -22.09
N PRO A 40 -1.76 -7.03 -22.71
CA PRO A 40 -1.48 -8.45 -22.64
C PRO A 40 -1.23 -8.82 -21.17
N ASP A 41 -2.11 -9.66 -20.64
CA ASP A 41 -1.96 -10.34 -19.36
C ASP A 41 -0.71 -11.21 -19.48
N ILE A 42 0.43 -10.72 -19.00
CA ILE A 42 1.67 -11.49 -18.97
C ILE A 42 1.49 -12.51 -17.85
N PRO A 43 1.37 -13.81 -18.15
CA PRO A 43 1.25 -14.81 -17.09
C PRO A 43 2.52 -14.74 -16.23
N ARG A 44 2.36 -14.49 -14.92
CA ARG A 44 3.44 -14.72 -13.96
C ARG A 44 3.88 -16.17 -14.11
N SER A 45 5.15 -16.39 -14.47
CA SER A 45 5.74 -17.72 -14.48
C SER A 45 5.50 -18.38 -13.12
N SER A 46 5.00 -19.61 -13.11
CA SER A 46 4.48 -20.33 -11.94
C SER A 46 5.52 -20.74 -10.88
N GLU A 47 6.62 -20.02 -10.76
CA GLU A 47 7.78 -20.33 -9.90
C GLU A 47 8.21 -19.16 -9.00
N ALA A 48 7.59 -17.97 -9.15
CA ALA A 48 7.94 -16.81 -8.33
C ALA A 48 6.99 -16.71 -7.13
N LEU A 49 7.54 -16.91 -5.92
CA LEU A 49 6.84 -16.77 -4.65
C LEU A 49 6.10 -15.42 -4.58
N VAL A 50 4.95 -15.42 -3.91
CA VAL A 50 4.19 -14.19 -3.65
C VAL A 50 5.02 -13.30 -2.72
N HIS A 51 5.29 -12.07 -3.16
CA HIS A 51 6.13 -11.13 -2.39
C HIS A 51 5.28 -10.17 -1.55
N ILE A 52 5.48 -10.23 -0.23
CA ILE A 52 4.76 -9.43 0.76
C ILE A 52 5.73 -8.46 1.44
N VAL A 53 5.38 -7.17 1.45
CA VAL A 53 6.23 -6.11 2.00
C VAL A 53 5.56 -5.41 3.19
N PHE A 54 6.20 -5.45 4.36
CA PHE A 54 5.74 -4.72 5.54
C PHE A 54 6.33 -3.30 5.60
N VAL A 55 5.52 -2.31 5.96
CA VAL A 55 5.96 -0.90 5.95
C VAL A 55 5.67 -0.21 7.28
N CYS A 56 6.69 0.35 7.91
CA CYS A 56 6.52 1.22 9.08
C CYS A 56 7.33 2.53 8.92
N THR A 57 7.55 3.27 10.01
CA THR A 57 8.35 4.49 9.98
C THR A 57 9.85 4.18 9.86
N GLY A 58 10.44 3.64 10.92
CA GLY A 58 11.90 3.50 11.05
C GLY A 58 12.50 2.20 10.53
N ASN A 59 11.66 1.21 10.18
CA ASN A 59 12.08 -0.15 9.84
C ASN A 59 13.04 -0.81 10.84
N ILE A 60 12.76 -0.63 12.13
CA ILE A 60 13.51 -1.25 13.23
C ILE A 60 12.60 -1.96 14.25
N CYS A 61 11.33 -1.54 14.39
CA CYS A 61 10.38 -2.11 15.34
C CYS A 61 9.35 -3.00 14.64
N ARG A 62 8.25 -2.38 14.17
CA ARG A 62 7.01 -3.09 13.78
C ARG A 62 7.13 -3.86 12.46
N SER A 63 7.59 -3.23 11.39
CA SER A 63 7.71 -3.92 10.09
C SER A 63 8.80 -5.00 10.10
N THR A 64 9.89 -4.77 10.82
CA THR A 64 10.94 -5.76 11.05
C THR A 64 10.42 -6.98 11.83
N PHE A 65 9.68 -6.74 12.92
CA PHE A 65 9.04 -7.81 13.67
C PHE A 65 8.07 -8.60 12.79
N ALA A 66 7.25 -7.89 12.00
CA ALA A 66 6.28 -8.51 11.11
C ALA A 66 6.95 -9.38 10.04
N GLU A 67 8.00 -8.90 9.38
CA GLU A 67 8.78 -9.66 8.38
C GLU A 67 9.31 -10.98 8.97
N ARG A 68 10.00 -10.89 10.12
CA ARG A 68 10.65 -12.06 10.72
C ARG A 68 9.66 -13.06 11.28
N TYR A 69 8.57 -12.59 11.89
CA TYR A 69 7.55 -13.47 12.43
C TYR A 69 6.72 -14.12 11.31
N ALA A 70 6.39 -13.40 10.24
CA ALA A 70 5.69 -14.00 9.10
C ALA A 70 6.55 -15.05 8.39
N ALA A 71 7.85 -14.81 8.23
CA ALA A 71 8.78 -15.79 7.68
C ALA A 71 8.89 -17.06 8.54
N LEU A 72 8.81 -16.93 9.88
CA LEU A 72 8.75 -18.08 10.78
C LEU A 72 7.48 -18.91 10.54
N VAL A 73 6.31 -18.25 10.54
CA VAL A 73 5.01 -18.91 10.34
C VAL A 73 4.93 -19.61 8.98
N ASP A 74 5.35 -18.94 7.89
CA ASP A 74 5.35 -19.55 6.56
C ASP A 74 6.34 -20.72 6.44
N ALA A 75 7.51 -20.64 7.08
CA ALA A 75 8.46 -21.74 7.09
C ALA A 75 7.90 -23.00 7.76
N GLU A 76 7.09 -22.85 8.81
CA GLU A 76 6.36 -23.95 9.45
C GLU A 76 5.25 -24.51 8.55
N ALA A 77 4.67 -23.68 7.67
CA ALA A 77 3.62 -24.06 6.71
C ALA A 77 4.13 -24.58 5.36
N GLY A 78 5.45 -24.54 5.10
CA GLY A 78 6.07 -25.09 3.89
C GLY A 78 6.91 -24.12 3.04
N GLY A 79 6.96 -22.83 3.40
CA GLY A 79 7.90 -21.86 2.83
C GLY A 79 7.55 -21.39 1.42
N SER A 80 6.30 -20.97 1.18
CA SER A 80 5.80 -20.63 -0.15
C SER A 80 5.72 -19.12 -0.43
N LEU A 81 6.06 -18.31 0.57
CA LEU A 81 5.95 -16.85 0.51
C LEU A 81 7.31 -16.19 0.68
N HIS A 82 7.46 -15.01 0.10
CA HIS A 82 8.63 -14.17 0.30
C HIS A 82 8.24 -12.90 1.06
N PHE A 83 8.99 -12.60 2.12
CA PHE A 83 8.72 -11.45 2.98
C PHE A 83 9.88 -10.47 2.97
N SER A 84 9.55 -9.18 2.96
CA SER A 84 10.51 -8.12 3.19
C SER A 84 9.86 -6.95 3.94
N SER A 85 10.67 -6.02 4.40
CA SER A 85 10.20 -4.81 5.07
C SER A 85 11.06 -3.59 4.76
N VAL A 86 10.40 -2.44 4.81
CA VAL A 86 10.98 -1.12 4.57
C VAL A 86 10.40 -0.07 5.52
N GLY A 87 11.03 1.11 5.56
CA GLY A 87 10.61 2.24 6.37
C GLY A 87 10.46 3.51 5.55
N VAL A 88 9.35 4.26 5.73
CA VAL A 88 9.14 5.55 5.05
C VAL A 88 10.15 6.62 5.51
N GLY A 89 10.70 6.47 6.70
CA GLY A 89 11.81 7.28 7.23
C GLY A 89 12.74 6.38 8.03
N ALA A 90 13.36 5.43 7.33
CA ALA A 90 14.10 4.34 7.93
C ALA A 90 15.35 4.81 8.66
N VAL A 91 15.71 4.10 9.72
CA VAL A 91 17.01 4.25 10.38
C VAL A 91 18.01 3.36 9.65
N ILE A 92 18.36 3.75 8.42
CA ILE A 92 19.15 2.92 7.48
C ILE A 92 20.39 2.33 8.16
N GLY A 93 20.60 1.01 8.00
CA GLY A 93 21.77 0.33 8.55
C GLY A 93 21.60 -0.15 10.00
N ALA A 94 20.55 0.28 10.70
CA ALA A 94 20.31 -0.13 12.08
C ALA A 94 19.79 -1.57 12.17
N PRO A 95 20.12 -2.30 13.25
CA PRO A 95 19.50 -3.59 13.54
C PRO A 95 18.05 -3.43 14.00
N MET A 96 17.38 -4.55 14.22
CA MET A 96 16.09 -4.58 14.91
C MET A 96 16.20 -3.94 16.29
N GLU A 97 15.16 -3.21 16.70
CA GLU A 97 15.07 -2.58 18.01
C GLU A 97 14.98 -3.64 19.12
N GLU A 98 15.69 -3.40 20.22
CA GLU A 98 15.98 -4.38 21.26
C GLU A 98 14.72 -4.97 21.91
N LEU A 99 13.78 -4.13 22.34
CA LEU A 99 12.56 -4.64 22.97
C LEU A 99 11.76 -5.49 21.99
N MET A 100 11.62 -5.06 20.74
CA MET A 100 10.93 -5.86 19.72
C MET A 100 11.67 -7.16 19.42
N ALA A 101 13.01 -7.15 19.39
CA ALA A 101 13.83 -8.33 19.17
C ALA A 101 13.62 -9.37 20.28
N GLU A 102 13.57 -8.96 21.55
CA GLU A 102 13.25 -9.84 22.68
C GLU A 102 11.89 -10.54 22.50
N ARG A 103 10.86 -9.80 22.04
CA ARG A 103 9.51 -10.36 21.82
C ARG A 103 9.48 -11.34 20.65
N LEU A 104 10.32 -11.11 19.64
CA LEU A 104 10.46 -12.01 18.49
C LEU A 104 11.13 -13.32 18.92
N VAL A 105 12.22 -13.23 19.68
CA VAL A 105 12.93 -14.39 20.24
C VAL A 105 12.02 -15.21 21.15
N ALA A 106 11.23 -14.54 21.99
CA ALA A 106 10.24 -15.21 22.85
C ALA A 106 9.16 -15.99 22.08
N ARG A 107 9.01 -15.73 20.77
CA ARG A 107 8.10 -16.43 19.85
C ARG A 107 8.81 -17.41 18.91
N GLY A 108 10.10 -17.66 19.11
CA GLY A 108 10.89 -18.58 18.29
C GLY A 108 11.51 -17.96 17.03
N GLY A 109 11.31 -16.66 16.78
CA GLY A 109 11.93 -15.96 15.66
C GLY A 109 13.37 -15.50 15.96
N SER A 110 14.10 -15.09 14.91
CA SER A 110 15.46 -14.55 15.05
C SER A 110 15.56 -13.11 14.52
N PRO A 111 16.15 -12.17 15.28
CA PRO A 111 16.44 -10.81 14.81
C PRO A 111 17.76 -10.72 14.02
N GLU A 112 18.55 -11.81 13.99
CA GLU A 112 19.93 -11.78 13.49
C GLU A 112 20.02 -11.38 12.02
N GLY A 113 21.08 -10.64 11.70
CA GLY A 113 21.37 -10.19 10.33
C GLY A 113 20.35 -9.22 9.74
N PHE A 114 19.32 -8.79 10.49
CA PHE A 114 18.41 -7.77 10.01
C PHE A 114 19.10 -6.41 9.92
N ILE A 115 18.86 -5.71 8.81
CA ILE A 115 19.34 -4.35 8.58
C ILE A 115 18.21 -3.51 8.02
N ALA A 116 17.92 -2.39 8.67
CA ALA A 116 16.87 -1.46 8.27
C ALA A 116 17.15 -0.84 6.89
N ARG A 117 16.10 -0.77 6.07
CA ARG A 117 16.11 -0.28 4.68
C ARG A 117 15.09 0.83 4.48
N GLN A 118 15.51 1.86 3.75
CA GLN A 118 14.64 2.94 3.32
C GLN A 118 13.68 2.45 2.24
N LEU A 119 12.44 2.90 2.34
CA LEU A 119 11.45 2.72 1.29
C LEU A 119 11.90 3.45 0.03
N ASN A 120 11.92 2.73 -1.08
CA ASN A 120 12.11 3.25 -2.43
C ASN A 120 11.33 2.36 -3.41
N TYR A 121 11.21 2.80 -4.66
CA TYR A 121 10.44 2.08 -5.67
C TYR A 121 10.99 0.67 -5.93
N ASP A 122 12.31 0.52 -6.07
CA ASP A 122 12.94 -0.77 -6.40
C ASP A 122 12.65 -1.84 -5.33
N ALA A 123 12.58 -1.44 -4.06
CA ALA A 123 12.29 -2.33 -2.95
C ALA A 123 10.83 -2.81 -2.88
N ILE A 124 9.92 -2.18 -3.62
CA ILE A 124 8.47 -2.46 -3.56
C ILE A 124 7.84 -2.71 -4.94
N ALA A 125 8.62 -2.59 -6.03
CA ALA A 125 8.11 -2.66 -7.39
C ALA A 125 7.52 -4.03 -7.74
N ASP A 126 8.12 -5.10 -7.20
CA ASP A 126 7.71 -6.48 -7.39
C ASP A 126 6.77 -6.99 -6.27
N ALA A 127 6.38 -6.13 -5.33
CA ALA A 127 5.46 -6.50 -4.27
C ALA A 127 4.10 -6.90 -4.84
N ASP A 128 3.62 -8.08 -4.45
CA ASP A 128 2.26 -8.53 -4.71
C ASP A 128 1.30 -7.95 -3.67
N LEU A 129 1.76 -7.79 -2.43
CA LEU A 129 1.00 -7.25 -1.31
C LEU A 129 1.87 -6.32 -0.45
N LEU A 130 1.39 -5.11 -0.15
CA LEU A 130 2.00 -4.20 0.81
C LEU A 130 1.14 -4.11 2.07
N LEU A 131 1.78 -4.28 3.23
CA LEU A 131 1.17 -4.30 4.55
C LEU A 131 1.75 -3.18 5.45
N PRO A 132 1.36 -1.91 5.25
CA PRO A 132 1.65 -0.84 6.18
C PRO A 132 1.07 -1.09 7.59
N LEU A 133 1.79 -0.66 8.62
CA LEU A 133 1.40 -0.87 10.02
C LEU A 133 0.47 0.23 10.55
N GLU A 134 0.45 1.40 9.91
CA GLU A 134 -0.50 2.48 10.19
C GLU A 134 -1.15 3.01 8.91
N SER A 135 -2.31 3.66 9.07
CA SER A 135 -2.98 4.39 7.98
C SER A 135 -2.13 5.52 7.41
N THR A 136 -1.27 6.13 8.23
CA THR A 136 -0.31 7.17 7.81
C THR A 136 0.76 6.61 6.87
N HIS A 137 1.30 5.42 7.14
CA HIS A 137 2.23 4.73 6.24
C HIS A 137 1.56 4.40 4.91
N ARG A 138 0.32 3.87 4.94
CA ARG A 138 -0.47 3.61 3.73
C ARG A 138 -0.69 4.88 2.92
N ARG A 139 -1.00 6.00 3.58
CA ARG A 139 -1.21 7.29 2.92
C ARG A 139 0.07 7.75 2.20
N ILE A 140 1.22 7.73 2.89
CA ILE A 140 2.52 8.10 2.29
C ILE A 140 2.83 7.24 1.08
N LEU A 141 2.67 5.91 1.21
CA LEU A 141 2.85 4.96 0.11
C LEU A 141 2.03 5.32 -1.14
N ILE A 142 0.75 5.68 -0.96
CA ILE A 142 -0.16 5.98 -2.08
C ILE A 142 0.12 7.36 -2.66
N GLU A 143 0.50 8.34 -1.82
CA GLU A 143 0.89 9.66 -2.28
C GLU A 143 2.15 9.61 -3.16
N GLU A 144 3.13 8.77 -2.80
CA GLU A 144 4.38 8.60 -3.55
C GLU A 144 4.27 7.61 -4.72
N TYR A 145 3.50 6.52 -4.55
CA TYR A 145 3.35 5.44 -5.53
C TYR A 145 1.86 5.10 -5.77
N PRO A 146 1.09 5.99 -6.44
CA PRO A 146 -0.34 5.79 -6.65
C PRO A 146 -0.72 4.47 -7.33
N GLN A 147 0.14 3.94 -8.20
CA GLN A 147 -0.02 2.67 -8.89
C GLN A 147 -0.09 1.45 -7.96
N LEU A 148 0.42 1.57 -6.72
CA LEU A 148 0.40 0.49 -5.72
C LEU A 148 -0.86 0.49 -4.85
N HIS A 149 -1.80 1.42 -5.09
CA HIS A 149 -2.99 1.59 -4.26
C HIS A 149 -3.81 0.29 -4.08
N SER A 150 -3.95 -0.50 -5.14
CA SER A 150 -4.72 -1.75 -5.14
C SER A 150 -4.08 -2.87 -4.33
N LYS A 151 -2.78 -2.77 -4.03
CA LYS A 151 -1.99 -3.78 -3.32
C LYS A 151 -1.66 -3.37 -1.88
N ALA A 152 -2.01 -2.16 -1.46
CA ALA A 152 -1.64 -1.63 -0.14
C ALA A 152 -2.80 -1.68 0.86
N PHE A 153 -2.65 -2.43 1.94
CA PHE A 153 -3.65 -2.63 2.99
C PHE A 153 -3.02 -2.50 4.37
N VAL A 154 -3.66 -1.78 5.30
CA VAL A 154 -3.13 -1.76 6.68
C VAL A 154 -3.20 -3.18 7.25
N LEU A 155 -2.14 -3.63 7.93
CA LEU A 155 -1.97 -5.03 8.35
C LEU A 155 -3.22 -5.62 9.03
N ARG A 156 -3.79 -4.94 10.04
CA ARG A 156 -4.99 -5.44 10.73
C ARG A 156 -6.26 -5.37 9.87
N SER A 157 -6.33 -4.44 8.91
CA SER A 157 -7.41 -4.44 7.92
C SER A 157 -7.30 -5.65 6.99
N ALA A 158 -6.09 -6.04 6.60
CA ALA A 158 -5.83 -7.23 5.79
C ALA A 158 -6.17 -8.50 6.58
N ALA A 159 -5.78 -8.59 7.84
CA ALA A 159 -6.12 -9.72 8.71
C ALA A 159 -7.64 -9.88 8.88
N ARG A 160 -8.37 -8.77 9.09
CA ARG A 160 -9.83 -8.80 9.13
C ARG A 160 -10.43 -9.29 7.82
N LEU A 161 -9.92 -8.82 6.68
CA LEU A 161 -10.38 -9.30 5.38
C LEU A 161 -10.09 -10.79 5.20
N ALA A 162 -8.91 -11.26 5.61
CA ALA A 162 -8.53 -12.67 5.59
C ALA A 162 -9.44 -13.54 6.47
N SER A 163 -9.89 -13.04 7.62
CA SER A 163 -10.84 -13.77 8.49
C SER A 163 -12.24 -13.96 7.89
N GLU A 164 -12.55 -13.24 6.81
CA GLU A 164 -13.79 -13.39 6.05
C GLU A 164 -13.67 -14.42 4.91
N ALA A 165 -12.45 -14.95 4.67
CA ALA A 165 -12.22 -15.94 3.62
C ALA A 165 -12.90 -17.28 3.95
N PRO A 166 -13.54 -17.95 2.98
CA PRO A 166 -13.96 -19.34 3.12
C PRO A 166 -12.79 -20.28 3.45
N ASP A 167 -13.06 -21.36 4.18
CA ASP A 167 -12.04 -22.31 4.64
C ASP A 167 -11.22 -22.97 3.52
N ASP A 168 -11.76 -23.03 2.31
CA ASP A 168 -11.15 -23.64 1.12
C ASP A 168 -10.42 -22.64 0.22
N VAL A 169 -10.32 -21.37 0.63
CA VAL A 169 -9.68 -20.30 -0.14
C VAL A 169 -8.41 -19.82 0.57
N ASP A 170 -7.32 -19.69 -0.18
CA ASP A 170 -6.09 -19.09 0.32
C ASP A 170 -6.34 -17.63 0.74
N ARG A 171 -5.95 -17.29 1.97
CA ARG A 171 -6.25 -15.98 2.58
C ARG A 171 -5.48 -14.84 1.89
N VAL A 172 -4.29 -15.10 1.36
CA VAL A 172 -3.51 -14.09 0.62
C VAL A 172 -4.19 -13.81 -0.72
N GLU A 173 -4.58 -14.86 -1.45
CA GLU A 173 -5.37 -14.75 -2.69
C GLU A 173 -6.68 -13.99 -2.44
N TRP A 174 -7.38 -14.32 -1.36
CA TRP A 174 -8.60 -13.62 -0.95
C TRP A 174 -8.36 -12.12 -0.75
N ILE A 175 -7.32 -11.73 -0.02
CA ILE A 175 -6.96 -10.31 0.17
C ILE A 175 -6.73 -9.60 -1.17
N LEU A 176 -6.01 -10.23 -2.09
CA LEU A 176 -5.66 -9.63 -3.38
C LEU A 176 -6.90 -9.36 -4.25
N GLN A 177 -7.88 -10.26 -4.19
CA GLN A 177 -9.13 -10.18 -4.96
C GLN A 177 -10.18 -9.26 -4.32
N HIS A 178 -10.07 -8.99 -3.01
CA HIS A 178 -11.08 -8.22 -2.28
C HIS A 178 -10.57 -6.83 -1.84
N ARG A 179 -11.50 -6.02 -1.35
CA ARG A 179 -11.19 -4.69 -0.80
C ARG A 179 -11.76 -4.60 0.60
N PRO A 180 -10.97 -4.21 1.61
CA PRO A 180 -11.48 -4.13 2.97
C PRO A 180 -12.51 -3.02 3.09
N SER A 181 -13.52 -3.27 3.91
CA SER A 181 -14.41 -2.22 4.38
C SER A 181 -13.61 -1.14 5.13
N ARG A 182 -13.94 0.14 4.89
CA ARG A 182 -13.27 1.28 5.53
C ARG A 182 -13.66 1.34 7.00
N THR A 183 -12.82 0.76 7.85
CA THR A 183 -12.99 0.79 9.30
C THR A 183 -11.86 1.58 9.95
N ARG A 184 -12.18 2.34 11.00
CA ARG A 184 -11.18 3.04 11.82
C ARG A 184 -10.64 2.08 12.88
N GLY A 185 -9.38 2.23 13.25
CA GLY A 185 -8.78 1.49 14.38
C GLY A 185 -7.83 0.35 14.01
N ASP A 186 -7.57 0.13 12.73
CA ASP A 186 -6.70 -0.96 12.26
C ASP A 186 -5.19 -0.62 12.36
N SER A 187 -4.83 0.57 12.82
CA SER A 187 -3.41 0.99 12.94
C SER A 187 -2.78 0.44 14.22
N ILE A 188 -1.55 -0.05 14.11
CA ILE A 188 -0.75 -0.54 15.24
C ILE A 188 0.15 0.60 15.72
N ALA A 189 -0.04 1.03 16.96
CA ALA A 189 0.68 2.15 17.56
C ALA A 189 2.21 1.92 17.56
N ASP A 190 2.99 3.00 17.47
CA ASP A 190 4.45 2.91 17.47
C ASP A 190 5.01 2.62 18.88
N PRO A 191 5.67 1.47 19.10
CA PRO A 191 6.24 1.13 20.41
C PRO A 191 7.57 1.85 20.69
N TYR A 192 8.19 2.48 19.68
CA TYR A 192 9.54 3.02 19.80
C TYR A 192 9.66 4.04 20.94
N ARG A 193 10.56 3.76 21.89
CA ARG A 193 10.78 4.57 23.11
C ARG A 193 9.52 4.76 23.99
N ARG A 194 8.58 3.82 23.94
CA ARG A 194 7.36 3.81 24.78
C ARG A 194 7.39 2.77 25.91
N GLY A 195 8.44 1.96 25.97
CA GLY A 195 8.66 0.97 27.04
C GLY A 195 8.04 -0.41 26.75
N PRO A 196 8.25 -1.38 27.66
CA PRO A 196 7.91 -2.79 27.45
C PRO A 196 6.44 -3.05 27.11
N ALA A 197 5.50 -2.42 27.82
CA ALA A 197 4.08 -2.65 27.60
C ALA A 197 3.62 -2.26 26.18
N ALA A 198 4.16 -1.19 25.62
CA ALA A 198 3.86 -0.78 24.25
C ALA A 198 4.46 -1.75 23.22
N ALA A 199 5.66 -2.27 23.49
CA ALA A 199 6.28 -3.31 22.66
C ALA A 199 5.48 -4.63 22.72
N ASP A 200 4.99 -5.01 23.90
CA ASP A 200 4.15 -6.19 24.10
C ASP A 200 2.82 -6.06 23.33
N GLU A 201 2.15 -4.91 23.43
CA GLU A 201 0.92 -4.63 22.70
C GLU A 201 1.13 -4.66 21.19
N ALA A 202 2.17 -3.98 20.68
CA ALA A 202 2.48 -3.98 19.26
C ALA A 202 2.82 -5.39 18.75
N ALA A 203 3.64 -6.14 19.49
CA ALA A 203 3.99 -7.52 19.13
C ALA A 203 2.74 -8.42 19.13
N ALA A 204 1.85 -8.31 20.11
CA ALA A 204 0.62 -9.09 20.18
C ALA A 204 -0.30 -8.81 18.98
N GLN A 205 -0.55 -7.53 18.66
CA GLN A 205 -1.38 -7.15 17.51
C GLN A 205 -0.78 -7.59 16.16
N ILE A 206 0.55 -7.55 16.02
CA ILE A 206 1.23 -8.03 14.81
C ILE A 206 1.15 -9.55 14.70
N THR A 207 1.38 -10.27 15.80
CA THR A 207 1.32 -11.74 15.87
C THR A 207 -0.08 -12.21 15.47
N GLU A 208 -1.11 -11.70 16.13
CA GLU A 208 -2.52 -12.04 15.83
C GLU A 208 -2.86 -11.81 14.35
N ALA A 209 -2.43 -10.68 13.79
CA ALA A 209 -2.68 -10.37 12.39
C ALA A 209 -1.93 -11.30 11.43
N ILE A 210 -0.67 -11.65 11.73
CA ILE A 210 0.12 -12.58 10.92
C ILE A 210 -0.46 -13.98 10.98
N ASP A 211 -0.77 -14.50 12.17
CA ASP A 211 -1.37 -15.82 12.34
C ASP A 211 -2.72 -15.90 11.60
N THR A 212 -3.51 -14.82 11.64
CA THR A 212 -4.78 -14.76 10.89
C THR A 212 -4.57 -14.80 9.38
N ILE A 213 -3.51 -14.20 8.84
CA ILE A 213 -3.30 -14.14 7.39
C ILE A 213 -2.58 -15.39 6.87
N PHE A 214 -1.58 -15.89 7.60
CA PHE A 214 -0.60 -16.87 7.11
C PHE A 214 -0.59 -18.20 7.89
N GLY A 215 -1.32 -18.29 9.01
CA GLY A 215 -1.44 -19.51 9.82
C GLY A 215 -2.71 -20.31 9.59
#